data_AF-A0A2V6UCN4-F1
#
_entry.id   AF-A0A2V6UCN4-F1
#
_cell.length_a   1.000
_cell.length_b   1.000
_cell.length_c   1.000
_cell.angle_alpha   90.00
_cell.angle_beta   90.00
_cell.angle_gamma   90.00
#
_symmetry.space_group_name_H-M   'P 1'
#
loop_
_entity.id
_entity.type
_entity.pdbx_description
1 polymer ?
#
loop_
_entity_poly.entity_id
_entity_poly.type
_entity_poly.pdbx_seq_one_letter_code
_entity_poly.pdbx_strand_id
1 'polypeptide(L)'
;MHEEKVAEINDYLVRRIPDVRVTSHYDFDREAQRFRVKHGRMVTHLLFVDEAAVNHYSRDELSQLLDKAIHHLRLTAPEVEVRVSERGVIVQQVQH
;
A
#
# COMPACT_ATOMS: atom_id res chain seq x y z
N MET A 1 14.51 9.33 7.74
CA MET A 1 13.89 8.33 8.64
C MET A 1 12.48 7.89 8.20
N HIS A 2 11.44 8.74 8.22
CA HIS A 2 10.11 8.35 7.71
C HIS A 2 10.04 8.42 6.18
N GLU A 3 10.49 9.53 5.58
CA GLU A 3 10.50 9.72 4.12
C GLU A 3 11.32 8.66 3.37
N GLU A 4 12.44 8.19 3.94
CA GLU A 4 13.25 7.10 3.39
C GLU A 4 12.47 5.79 3.35
N LYS A 5 11.76 5.44 4.44
CA LYS A 5 10.92 4.24 4.47
C LYS A 5 9.76 4.35 3.49
N VAL A 6 9.16 5.53 3.34
CA VAL A 6 8.09 5.77 2.35
C VAL A 6 8.62 5.63 0.92
N ALA A 7 9.82 6.14 0.65
CA ALA A 7 10.50 5.97 -0.64
C ALA A 7 10.80 4.49 -0.92
N GLU A 8 11.28 3.74 0.08
CA GLU A 8 11.50 2.30 -0.03
C GLU A 8 10.21 1.54 -0.35
N ILE A 9 9.09 1.86 0.32
CA ILE A 9 7.79 1.24 0.03
C ILE A 9 7.34 1.61 -1.39
N ASN A 10 7.52 2.87 -1.82
CA ASN A 10 7.17 3.29 -3.18
C ASN A 10 7.96 2.49 -4.23
N ASP A 11 9.28 2.43 -4.08
CA ASP A 11 10.17 1.64 -4.94
C ASP A 11 9.77 0.16 -4.96
N TYR A 12 9.41 -0.39 -3.80
CA TYR A 12 8.95 -1.76 -3.67
C TYR A 12 7.68 -2.00 -4.51
N LEU A 13 6.69 -1.12 -4.41
CA LEU A 13 5.44 -1.21 -5.16
C LEU A 13 5.67 -1.09 -6.67
N VAL A 14 6.47 -0.12 -7.11
CA VAL A 14 6.75 0.09 -8.54
C VAL A 14 7.50 -1.10 -9.14
N ARG A 15 8.43 -1.72 -8.39
CA ARG A 15 9.14 -2.93 -8.86
C ARG A 15 8.25 -4.16 -8.91
N ARG A 16 7.31 -4.28 -7.97
CA ARG A 16 6.47 -5.47 -7.82
C ARG A 16 5.17 -5.38 -8.59
N ILE A 17 4.72 -4.24 -9.05
CA ILE A 17 3.49 -4.13 -9.83
C ILE A 17 3.82 -3.58 -11.22
N PRO A 18 3.67 -4.38 -12.29
CA PRO A 18 4.00 -3.91 -13.64
C PRO A 18 3.03 -2.82 -14.09
N ASP A 19 3.55 -1.86 -14.88
CA ASP A 19 2.76 -0.83 -15.58
C ASP A 19 1.87 0.06 -14.69
N VAL A 20 2.31 0.33 -13.45
CA VAL A 20 1.61 1.22 -12.53
C VAL A 20 2.27 2.57 -12.38
N ARG A 21 1.43 3.56 -12.06
CA ARG A 21 1.88 4.81 -11.45
C ARG A 21 1.50 4.81 -9.97
N VAL A 22 2.50 4.92 -9.10
CA VAL A 22 2.30 5.07 -7.66
C VAL A 22 2.49 6.52 -7.26
N THR A 23 1.54 7.07 -6.50
CA THR A 23 1.68 8.38 -5.86
C THR A 23 1.36 8.24 -4.38
N SER A 24 2.17 8.84 -3.51
CA SER A 24 1.99 8.75 -2.06
C SER A 24 1.72 10.11 -1.43
N HIS A 25 0.87 10.14 -0.41
CA HIS A 25 0.71 11.29 0.51
C HIS A 25 0.34 10.77 1.90
N TYR A 26 0.71 11.51 2.93
CA TYR A 26 0.33 11.16 4.30
C TYR A 26 -1.13 11.56 4.53
N ASP A 27 -1.91 10.64 5.10
CA ASP A 27 -3.32 10.82 5.47
C ASP A 27 -3.39 11.00 6.99
N PHE A 28 -3.54 12.24 7.44
CA PHE A 28 -3.52 12.60 8.87
C PHE A 28 -4.70 12.03 9.63
N ASP A 29 -5.88 11.92 9.01
CA ASP A 29 -7.08 11.40 9.68
C ASP A 29 -6.94 9.90 10.00
N ARG A 30 -6.13 9.19 9.20
CA ARG A 30 -5.92 7.75 9.31
C ARG A 30 -4.59 7.36 9.92
N GLU A 31 -3.72 8.33 10.22
CA GLU A 31 -2.34 8.16 10.70
C GLU A 31 -1.55 7.15 9.83
N ALA A 32 -1.69 7.29 8.51
CA ALA A 32 -1.17 6.33 7.56
C ALA A 32 -0.60 6.98 6.31
N GLN A 33 0.46 6.37 5.77
CA GLN A 33 0.94 6.70 4.44
C GLN A 33 0.01 6.08 3.40
N ARG A 34 -0.66 6.93 2.62
CA ARG A 34 -1.56 6.52 1.54
C ARG A 34 -0.82 6.47 0.21
N PHE A 35 -0.77 5.28 -0.39
CA PHE A 35 -0.26 5.01 -1.72
C PHE A 35 -1.43 4.77 -2.67
N ARG A 36 -1.58 5.65 -3.66
CA ARG A 36 -2.52 5.47 -4.76
C ARG A 36 -1.80 4.73 -5.89
N VAL A 37 -2.26 3.54 -6.20
CA VAL A 37 -1.70 2.65 -7.22
C VAL A 37 -2.62 2.66 -8.42
N LYS A 38 -2.21 3.34 -9.50
CA LYS A 38 -2.99 3.47 -10.71
C LYS A 38 -2.49 2.52 -11.80
N HIS A 39 -3.36 1.63 -12.26
CA HIS A 39 -3.12 0.73 -13.39
C HIS A 39 -3.75 1.31 -14.67
N GLY A 40 -2.90 1.78 -15.58
CA GLY A 40 -3.35 2.35 -16.86
C GLY A 40 -4.41 3.45 -16.70
N ARG A 41 -5.52 3.35 -17.44
CA ARG A 41 -6.65 4.30 -17.40
C ARG A 41 -7.86 3.81 -16.60
N MET A 42 -7.86 2.57 -16.11
CA MET A 42 -9.09 1.89 -15.71
C MET A 42 -9.25 1.65 -14.21
N VAL A 43 -8.16 1.48 -13.43
CA VAL A 43 -8.29 1.09 -12.02
C VAL A 43 -7.33 1.88 -11.13
N THR A 44 -7.86 2.40 -10.03
CA THR A 44 -7.08 3.06 -8.99
C THR A 44 -7.30 2.33 -7.66
N HIS A 45 -6.28 1.63 -7.17
CA HIS A 45 -6.33 1.03 -5.84
C HIS A 45 -5.68 1.95 -4.80
N LEU A 46 -6.09 1.78 -3.55
CA LEU A 46 -5.51 2.48 -2.40
C LEU A 46 -4.81 1.47 -1.50
N LEU A 47 -3.56 1.77 -1.17
CA LEU A 47 -2.81 1.08 -0.13
C LEU A 47 -2.50 2.07 0.99
N PHE A 48 -2.97 1.78 2.19
CA PHE A 48 -2.62 2.49 3.41
C PHE A 48 -1.56 1.68 4.16
N VAL A 49 -0.51 2.34 4.60
CA VAL A 49 0.49 1.75 5.48
C VAL A 49 0.55 2.60 6.75
N ASP A 50 0.06 2.04 7.85
CA ASP A 50 0.01 2.73 9.13
C ASP A 50 1.43 3.07 9.62
N GLU A 51 1.62 4.26 10.15
CA GLU A 51 2.93 4.65 10.69
C GLU A 51 3.38 3.71 11.81
N ALA A 52 2.42 3.27 12.64
CA ALA A 52 2.66 2.27 13.67
C ALA A 52 3.21 0.96 13.08
N ALA A 53 2.65 0.48 11.95
CA ALA A 53 3.14 -0.74 11.28
C ALA A 53 4.58 -0.57 10.76
N VAL A 54 4.90 0.60 10.22
CA VAL A 54 6.25 0.94 9.72
C VAL A 54 7.29 0.95 10.84
N ASN A 55 6.86 1.26 12.07
CA ASN A 55 7.72 1.28 13.25
C ASN A 55 7.76 -0.06 13.98
N HIS A 56 6.69 -0.85 13.88
CA HIS A 56 6.55 -2.15 14.55
C HIS A 56 7.31 -3.27 13.82
N TYR A 57 7.14 -3.39 12.51
CA TYR A 57 7.70 -4.50 11.75
C TYR A 57 9.14 -4.24 11.31
N SER A 58 9.92 -5.32 11.30
CA SER A 58 11.20 -5.32 10.58
C SER A 58 10.98 -5.12 9.07
N ARG A 59 12.06 -4.77 8.35
CA ARG A 59 12.02 -4.59 6.90
C ARG A 59 11.50 -5.83 6.15
N ASP A 60 11.91 -7.01 6.59
CA ASP A 60 11.54 -8.27 5.93
C ASP A 60 10.06 -8.61 6.20
N GLU A 61 9.59 -8.42 7.43
CA GLU A 61 8.17 -8.60 7.78
C GLU A 61 7.29 -7.60 7.03
N LEU A 62 7.70 -6.33 6.97
CA LEU A 62 6.98 -5.31 6.20
C LEU A 62 6.94 -5.69 4.72
N SER A 63 8.03 -6.22 4.16
CA SER A 63 8.07 -6.70 2.78
C SER A 63 7.08 -7.85 2.53
N GLN A 64 6.97 -8.79 3.47
CA GLN A 64 5.99 -9.88 3.37
C GLN A 64 4.54 -9.37 3.46
N LEU A 65 4.27 -8.38 4.30
CA LEU A 65 2.96 -7.75 4.39
C LEU A 65 2.62 -6.97 3.11
N LEU A 66 3.61 -6.28 2.53
CA LEU A 66 3.46 -5.60 1.24
C LEU A 66 3.20 -6.59 0.11
N ASP A 67 3.89 -7.74 0.07
CA ASP A 67 3.63 -8.78 -0.92
C ASP A 67 2.19 -9.30 -0.83
N LYS A 68 1.66 -9.51 0.38
CA LYS A 68 0.25 -9.86 0.60
C LYS A 68 -0.68 -8.75 0.13
N ALA A 69 -0.38 -7.50 0.45
CA ALA A 69 -1.17 -6.36 0.01
C ALA A 69 -1.21 -6.26 -1.52
N ILE A 70 -0.05 -6.35 -2.18
CA ILE A 70 0.10 -6.35 -3.64
C ILE A 70 -0.67 -7.48 -4.29
N HIS A 71 -0.66 -8.68 -3.69
CA HIS A 71 -1.45 -9.79 -4.18
C HIS A 71 -2.94 -9.44 -4.24
N HIS A 72 -3.49 -8.77 -3.22
CA HIS A 72 -4.87 -8.31 -3.23
C HIS A 72 -5.13 -7.21 -4.27
N LEU A 73 -4.21 -6.25 -4.41
CA LEU A 73 -4.29 -5.20 -5.45
C LEU A 73 -4.35 -5.81 -6.86
N ARG A 74 -3.60 -6.89 -7.11
CA ARG A 74 -3.55 -7.56 -8.43
C ARG A 74 -4.75 -8.44 -8.74
N LEU A 75 -5.34 -9.07 -7.72
CA LEU A 75 -6.41 -10.05 -7.90
C LEU A 75 -7.79 -9.44 -8.12
N THR A 76 -7.97 -8.14 -7.89
CA THR A 76 -9.29 -7.51 -7.90
C THR A 76 -9.50 -6.61 -9.12
N ALA A 77 -10.50 -6.97 -9.93
CA ALA A 77 -11.04 -6.12 -10.99
C ALA A 77 -11.73 -4.83 -10.47
N PRO A 78 -12.37 -4.80 -9.27
CA PRO A 78 -12.83 -3.54 -8.69
C PRO A 78 -11.73 -2.81 -7.92
N GLU A 79 -11.91 -1.50 -7.74
CA GLU A 79 -11.07 -0.70 -6.85
C GLU A 79 -11.13 -1.27 -5.43
N VAL A 80 -9.96 -1.45 -4.82
CA VAL A 80 -9.83 -1.96 -3.46
C VAL A 80 -8.98 -1.03 -2.63
N GLU A 81 -9.33 -0.99 -1.36
CA GLU A 81 -8.54 -0.39 -0.30
C GLU A 81 -7.86 -1.52 0.49
N VAL A 82 -6.54 -1.47 0.57
CA VAL A 82 -5.75 -2.40 1.36
C VAL A 82 -5.05 -1.60 2.45
N ARG A 83 -5.08 -2.09 3.69
CA ARG A 83 -4.43 -1.45 4.83
C ARG A 83 -3.43 -2.39 5.47
N VAL A 84 -2.18 -1.94 5.61
CA VAL A 84 -1.11 -2.60 6.36
C VAL A 84 -1.02 -1.92 7.72
N SER A 85 -1.34 -2.67 8.77
CA SER A 85 -1.37 -2.24 10.16
C SER A 85 -0.51 -3.16 11.03
N GLU A 86 -0.27 -2.83 12.30
CA GLU A 86 0.40 -3.71 13.28
C GLU A 86 -0.35 -5.04 13.53
N ARG A 87 -1.59 -5.16 13.04
CA ARG A 87 -2.38 -6.39 13.08
C ARG A 87 -2.29 -7.21 11.80
N GLY A 88 -1.50 -6.76 10.82
CA GLY A 88 -1.36 -7.37 9.50
C GLY A 88 -2.10 -6.61 8.39
N VAL A 89 -2.47 -7.34 7.33
CA VAL A 89 -3.12 -6.78 6.12
C VAL A 89 -4.63 -6.94 6.20
N ILE A 90 -5.36 -5.83 6.01
CA ILE A 90 -6.82 -5.78 5.94
C ILE A 90 -7.21 -5.33 4.53
N VAL A 91 -8.22 -5.96 3.93
CA VAL A 91 -8.72 -5.63 2.60
C VAL A 91 -10.17 -5.19 2.70
N GLN A 92 -10.49 -4.03 2.14
CA GLN A 92 -11.83 -3.48 2.04
C GLN A 92 -12.14 -3.21 0.57
N GLN A 93 -13.28 -3.69 0.09
CA GLN A 93 -13.77 -3.32 -1.24
C GLN A 93 -14.35 -1.90 -1.15
N VAL A 94 -13.99 -1.04 -2.11
CA VAL A 94 -14.58 0.30 -2.20
C VAL A 94 -16.01 0.11 -2.70
N GLN A 95 -17.00 0.25 -1.82
CA GLN A 95 -18.40 0.33 -2.22
C GLN A 95 -18.63 1.72 -2.84
N HIS A 96 -18.85 1.76 -4.16
CA HIS A 96 -19.31 2.94 -4.88
C HIS A 96 -20.83 3.11 -4.72
#